data_AF-A0A8T5PFU0-F1
#
_entry.id   AF-A0A8T5PFU0-F1
#
_cell.length_a   1.000
_cell.length_b   1.000
_cell.length_c   1.000
_cell.angle_alpha   90.00
_cell.angle_beta   90.00
_cell.angle_gamma   90.00
#
_symmetry.space_group_name_H-M   'P 1'
#
loop_
_entity.id
_entity.type
_entity.pdbx_description
1 polymer ?
#
loop_
_entity_poly.entity_id
_entity_poly.type
_entity_poly.pdbx_seq_one_letter_code
_entity_poly.pdbx_strand_id
1 'polypeptide(L)'
;MKGDSFFVKSIYLILIILAIAFFINRFVSINISNVEIEKIDEFENNAKIIYNKLLSEDCLGYKEESNIDNQKLKITSHKIIDKSKLDNFVKKYPETEPLCAIDGYYGYRVEITSPEFYFSTSSNQITKETIIVKKDNEQWIFGQKVFSEEDALERQTELTFPVVIFYSMNKYIPAKMKIIFSSGDLEKLSSFIDRSCNSLGFDHIEIEIHYPVYLLNNGKYICMKFPKGDKCQKLLCDKEIEFNNIEKPGYYSLKSNSQNNKIKIIG
;
A
#
# COMPACT_ATOMS: atom_id res chain seq x y z
N MET A 1 63.40 -28.43 27.69
CA MET A 1 62.12 -28.31 26.96
C MET A 1 61.55 -26.89 27.14
N LYS A 2 61.99 -25.93 26.32
CA LYS A 2 61.49 -24.53 26.31
C LYS A 2 60.80 -24.14 24.98
N GLY A 3 60.65 -25.09 24.05
CA GLY A 3 60.06 -24.86 22.73
C GLY A 3 58.53 -24.92 22.68
N ASP A 4 57.89 -25.63 23.62
CA ASP A 4 56.45 -25.90 23.55
C ASP A 4 55.58 -24.65 23.83
N SER A 5 56.11 -23.66 24.55
CA SER A 5 55.37 -22.43 24.85
C SER A 5 55.08 -21.56 23.63
N PHE A 6 55.92 -21.63 22.58
CA PHE A 6 55.75 -20.81 21.38
C PHE A 6 54.62 -21.32 20.48
N PHE A 7 54.52 -22.65 20.33
CA PHE A 7 53.44 -23.28 19.55
C PHE A 7 52.07 -23.06 20.18
N VAL A 8 51.97 -23.21 21.49
CA VAL A 8 50.70 -23.01 22.21
C VAL A 8 50.21 -21.57 22.05
N LYS A 9 51.08 -20.57 22.21
CA LYS A 9 50.71 -19.15 22.00
C LYS A 9 50.24 -18.85 20.58
N SER A 10 50.86 -19.48 19.58
CA SER A 10 50.49 -19.30 18.17
C SER A 10 49.10 -19.87 17.89
N ILE A 11 48.78 -21.06 18.43
CA ILE A 11 47.45 -21.68 18.31
C ILE A 11 46.39 -20.80 18.99
N TYR A 12 46.66 -20.30 20.20
CA TYR A 12 45.73 -19.39 20.90
C TYR A 12 45.46 -18.11 20.11
N LEU A 13 46.48 -17.51 19.49
CA LEU A 13 46.32 -16.32 18.67
C LEU A 13 45.38 -16.58 17.48
N ILE A 14 45.57 -17.71 16.79
CA ILE A 14 44.70 -18.11 15.67
C ILE A 14 43.26 -18.30 16.14
N LEU A 15 43.05 -18.99 17.27
CA LEU A 15 41.71 -19.20 17.83
C LEU A 15 41.03 -17.89 18.23
N ILE A 16 41.78 -16.92 18.78
CA ILE A 16 41.24 -15.59 19.10
C ILE A 16 40.83 -14.85 17.84
N ILE A 17 41.66 -14.87 16.79
CA ILE A 17 41.33 -14.23 15.50
C ILE A 17 40.06 -14.86 14.90
N LEU A 18 39.96 -16.20 14.91
CA LEU A 18 38.77 -16.91 14.43
C LEU A 18 37.52 -16.59 15.26
N ALA A 19 37.66 -16.51 16.59
CA ALA A 19 36.56 -16.12 17.47
C ALA A 19 36.09 -14.68 17.17
N ILE A 20 37.02 -13.72 17.04
CA ILE A 20 36.71 -12.33 16.69
C ILE A 20 36.00 -12.27 15.33
N ALA A 21 36.52 -12.97 14.31
CA ALA A 21 35.90 -13.02 12.99
C ALA A 21 34.48 -13.59 13.05
N PHE A 22 34.25 -14.65 13.83
CA PHE A 22 32.93 -15.22 14.06
C PHE A 22 31.97 -14.23 14.73
N PHE A 23 32.42 -13.53 15.78
CA PHE A 23 31.61 -12.53 16.46
C PHE A 23 31.27 -11.34 15.56
N ILE A 24 32.23 -10.84 14.76
CA ILE A 24 31.97 -9.77 13.79
C ILE A 24 30.95 -10.24 12.76
N ASN A 25 31.11 -11.43 12.18
CA ASN A 25 30.16 -11.97 11.21
C ASN A 25 28.75 -12.13 11.81
N ARG A 26 28.65 -12.62 13.05
CA ARG A 26 27.37 -12.77 13.74
C ARG A 26 26.72 -11.43 14.05
N PHE A 27 27.49 -10.44 14.49
CA PHE A 27 27.01 -9.09 14.78
C PHE A 27 26.50 -8.39 13.52
N VAL A 28 27.26 -8.48 12.41
CA VAL A 28 26.84 -7.95 11.10
C VAL A 28 25.55 -8.62 10.63
N SER A 29 25.46 -9.95 10.72
CA SER A 29 24.26 -10.71 10.36
C SER A 29 23.03 -10.29 11.17
N ILE A 30 23.16 -10.11 12.49
CA ILE A 30 22.05 -9.67 13.36
C ILE A 30 21.60 -8.26 12.98
N ASN A 31 22.53 -7.33 12.72
CA ASN A 31 22.18 -5.96 12.37
C ASN A 31 21.45 -5.88 11.02
N ILE A 32 21.91 -6.63 10.01
CA ILE A 32 21.22 -6.70 8.71
C ILE A 32 19.79 -7.22 8.89
N SER A 33 19.60 -8.31 9.66
CA SER A 33 18.26 -8.85 9.91
C SER A 33 17.36 -7.86 10.65
N ASN A 34 17.89 -7.10 11.62
CA ASN A 34 17.10 -6.10 12.35
C ASN A 34 16.63 -4.97 11.43
N VAL A 35 17.49 -4.48 10.52
CA VAL A 35 17.13 -3.42 9.56
C VAL A 35 16.06 -3.91 8.58
N GLU A 36 16.14 -5.16 8.12
CA GLU A 36 15.11 -5.74 7.26
C GLU A 36 13.75 -5.88 7.98
N ILE A 37 13.77 -6.34 9.24
CA ILE A 37 12.56 -6.47 10.07
C ILE A 37 11.94 -5.09 10.31
N GLU A 38 12.73 -4.08 10.68
CA GLU A 38 12.24 -2.71 10.91
C GLU A 38 11.54 -2.15 9.67
N LYS A 39 12.15 -2.34 8.49
CA LYS A 39 11.51 -1.93 7.22
C LYS A 39 10.20 -2.67 6.98
N ILE A 40 10.12 -3.97 7.30
CA ILE A 40 8.88 -4.76 7.11
C ILE A 40 7.79 -4.24 8.05
N ASP A 41 8.13 -4.01 9.32
CA ASP A 41 7.19 -3.48 10.31
C ASP A 41 6.70 -2.08 9.91
N GLU A 42 7.59 -1.20 9.44
CA GLU A 42 7.22 0.11 8.91
C GLU A 42 6.23 -0.02 7.73
N PHE A 43 6.53 -0.91 6.78
CA PHE A 43 5.69 -1.13 5.61
C PHE A 43 4.29 -1.66 5.99
N GLU A 44 4.20 -2.61 6.91
CA GLU A 44 2.92 -3.10 7.42
C GLU A 44 2.16 -2.03 8.23
N ASN A 45 2.89 -1.21 9.00
CA ASN A 45 2.29 -0.11 9.76
C ASN A 45 1.70 0.94 8.82
N ASN A 46 2.36 1.27 7.70
CA ASN A 46 1.82 2.17 6.69
C ASN A 46 0.56 1.59 6.04
N ALA A 47 0.53 0.30 5.72
CA ALA A 47 -0.68 -0.34 5.23
C ALA A 47 -1.84 -0.31 6.26
N LYS A 48 -1.55 -0.47 7.56
CA LYS A 48 -2.54 -0.30 8.66
C LYS A 48 -3.00 1.15 8.79
N ILE A 49 -2.13 2.14 8.55
CA ILE A 49 -2.50 3.56 8.51
C ILE A 49 -3.49 3.80 7.36
N ILE A 50 -3.22 3.27 6.16
CA ILE A 50 -4.14 3.35 5.02
C ILE A 50 -5.49 2.70 5.34
N TYR A 51 -5.49 1.49 5.91
CA TYR A 51 -6.72 0.85 6.39
C TYR A 51 -7.53 1.75 7.33
N ASN A 52 -6.86 2.37 8.31
CA ASN A 52 -7.51 3.28 9.26
C ASN A 52 -8.05 4.55 8.60
N LYS A 53 -7.31 5.14 7.65
CA LYS A 53 -7.75 6.31 6.85
C LYS A 53 -8.97 5.95 6.01
N LEU A 54 -8.95 4.81 5.30
CA LEU A 54 -10.07 4.34 4.49
C LEU A 54 -11.34 4.18 5.31
N LEU A 55 -11.22 3.75 6.57
CA LEU A 55 -12.35 3.58 7.48
C LEU A 55 -12.70 4.83 8.31
N SER A 56 -12.12 5.97 7.96
CA SER A 56 -12.53 7.27 8.52
C SER A 56 -13.89 7.71 7.95
N GLU A 57 -14.58 8.60 8.66
CA GLU A 57 -15.88 9.15 8.26
C GLU A 57 -15.82 9.91 6.94
N ASP A 58 -14.71 10.61 6.70
CA ASP A 58 -14.43 11.36 5.46
C ASP A 58 -14.18 10.43 4.25
N CYS A 59 -13.87 9.15 4.52
CA CYS A 59 -13.71 8.10 3.51
C CYS A 59 -14.92 7.15 3.49
N LEU A 60 -14.71 5.85 3.70
CA LEU A 60 -15.74 4.80 3.62
C LEU A 60 -16.53 4.63 4.93
N GLY A 61 -16.06 5.21 6.02
CA GLY A 61 -16.62 5.02 7.35
C GLY A 61 -18.07 5.47 7.43
N TYR A 62 -18.92 4.60 7.98
CA TYR A 62 -20.25 4.93 8.47
C TYR A 62 -20.17 5.31 9.95
N LYS A 63 -20.89 6.36 10.34
CA LYS A 63 -21.00 6.79 11.73
C LYS A 63 -22.40 6.50 12.22
N GLU A 64 -22.53 5.53 13.13
CA GLU A 64 -23.78 5.29 13.83
C GLU A 64 -23.91 6.28 14.99
N GLU A 65 -24.81 7.26 14.82
CA GLU A 65 -25.23 8.16 15.88
C GLU A 65 -26.58 7.69 16.43
N SER A 66 -26.69 7.58 17.75
CA SER A 66 -27.97 7.38 18.41
C SER A 66 -28.25 8.50 19.39
N ASN A 67 -29.52 8.80 19.58
CA ASN A 67 -29.97 9.80 20.52
C ASN A 67 -30.52 9.11 21.76
N ILE A 68 -29.76 9.13 22.86
CA ILE A 68 -30.19 8.62 24.16
C ILE A 68 -30.31 9.83 25.07
N ASP A 69 -31.49 10.07 25.64
CA ASP A 69 -31.76 11.19 26.55
C ASP A 69 -31.37 12.58 26.00
N ASN A 70 -31.70 12.84 24.73
CA ASN A 70 -31.32 14.07 24.00
C ASN A 70 -29.81 14.28 23.82
N GLN A 71 -28.98 13.26 24.07
CA GLN A 71 -27.56 13.27 23.77
C GLN A 71 -27.24 12.35 22.60
N LYS A 72 -26.50 12.90 21.62
CA LYS A 72 -25.94 12.12 20.52
C LYS A 72 -24.74 11.32 21.03
N LEU A 73 -24.91 10.01 21.16
CA LEU A 73 -23.84 9.09 21.54
C LEU A 73 -23.37 8.31 20.30
N LYS A 74 -22.04 8.19 20.16
CA LYS A 74 -21.41 7.32 19.16
C LYS A 74 -21.45 5.89 19.69
N ILE A 75 -22.32 5.06 19.13
CA ILE A 75 -22.58 3.70 19.65
C ILE A 75 -21.50 2.70 19.22
N THR A 76 -20.90 2.88 18.05
CA THR A 76 -20.05 1.83 17.46
C THR A 76 -18.58 2.04 17.73
N SER A 77 -17.99 1.07 18.44
CA SER A 77 -16.54 0.88 18.51
C SER A 77 -15.96 0.22 17.25
N HIS A 78 -16.78 -0.54 16.52
CA HIS A 78 -16.38 -1.24 15.31
C HIS A 78 -16.35 -0.32 14.08
N LYS A 79 -15.43 -0.62 13.16
CA LYS A 79 -15.30 0.09 11.88
C LYS A 79 -16.33 -0.46 10.89
N ILE A 80 -17.30 0.37 10.53
CA ILE A 80 -18.40 0.02 9.61
C ILE A 80 -18.21 0.81 8.32
N ILE A 81 -18.41 0.15 7.18
CA ILE A 81 -18.33 0.74 5.84
C ILE A 81 -19.73 1.08 5.34
N ASP A 82 -19.93 2.30 4.86
CA ASP A 82 -21.17 2.69 4.19
C ASP A 82 -21.19 2.14 2.75
N LYS A 83 -22.20 1.31 2.42
CA LYS A 83 -22.36 0.71 1.09
C LYS A 83 -22.46 1.73 -0.03
N SER A 84 -23.18 2.83 0.19
CA SER A 84 -23.37 3.89 -0.83
C SER A 84 -22.04 4.60 -1.10
N LYS A 85 -21.28 4.92 -0.04
CA LYS A 85 -19.93 5.47 -0.19
C LYS A 85 -19.02 4.49 -0.94
N LEU A 86 -19.07 3.21 -0.60
CA LEU A 86 -18.27 2.18 -1.25
C LEU A 86 -18.55 2.06 -2.75
N ASP A 87 -19.83 2.04 -3.15
CA ASP A 87 -20.21 2.01 -4.57
C ASP A 87 -19.72 3.25 -5.33
N ASN A 88 -19.73 4.42 -4.69
CA ASN A 88 -19.19 5.64 -5.26
C ASN A 88 -17.66 5.62 -5.36
N PHE A 89 -16.97 5.03 -4.39
CA PHE A 89 -15.51 4.87 -4.39
C PHE A 89 -15.05 4.01 -5.56
N VAL A 90 -15.69 2.86 -5.81
CA VAL A 90 -15.35 1.99 -6.95
C VAL A 90 -15.49 2.73 -8.27
N LYS A 91 -16.56 3.53 -8.43
CA LYS A 91 -16.77 4.31 -9.66
C LYS A 91 -15.76 5.43 -9.82
N LYS A 92 -15.40 6.12 -8.73
CA LYS A 92 -14.55 7.31 -8.78
C LYS A 92 -13.05 6.97 -8.85
N TYR A 93 -12.64 5.89 -8.20
CA TYR A 93 -11.23 5.51 -8.04
C TYR A 93 -10.92 4.10 -8.58
N PRO A 94 -11.33 3.77 -9.82
CA PRO A 94 -11.15 2.42 -10.35
C PRO A 94 -9.67 2.07 -10.60
N GLU A 95 -8.81 3.08 -10.76
CA GLU A 95 -7.39 2.93 -11.13
C GLU A 95 -6.44 3.87 -10.38
N THR A 96 -6.94 4.64 -9.42
CA THR A 96 -6.16 5.62 -8.65
C THR A 96 -6.50 5.51 -7.17
N GLU A 97 -5.66 6.07 -6.31
CA GLU A 97 -5.93 6.12 -4.88
C GLU A 97 -7.01 7.16 -4.55
N PRO A 98 -7.88 6.89 -3.56
CA PRO A 98 -8.82 7.89 -3.05
C PRO A 98 -8.08 9.02 -2.33
N LEU A 99 -8.45 10.28 -2.63
CA LEU A 99 -7.82 11.47 -2.07
C LEU A 99 -7.72 11.47 -0.53
N CYS A 100 -8.73 10.92 0.14
CA CYS A 100 -8.80 10.88 1.60
C CYS A 100 -7.85 9.85 2.24
N ALA A 101 -7.25 8.97 1.44
CA ALA A 101 -6.32 7.94 1.89
C ALA A 101 -5.14 7.75 0.93
N ILE A 102 -4.64 8.82 0.31
CA ILE A 102 -3.42 8.76 -0.50
C ILE A 102 -2.24 8.37 0.40
N ASP A 103 -1.41 7.47 -0.11
CA ASP A 103 -0.08 7.23 0.43
C ASP A 103 0.97 8.08 -0.29
N GLY A 104 1.89 8.66 0.47
CA GLY A 104 2.90 9.54 -0.11
C GLY A 104 3.98 8.79 -0.87
N TYR A 105 4.22 7.51 -0.61
CA TYR A 105 5.43 6.81 -1.06
C TYR A 105 5.14 5.45 -1.68
N TYR A 106 4.05 4.82 -1.28
CA TYR A 106 3.65 3.47 -1.67
C TYR A 106 2.42 3.52 -2.55
N GLY A 107 2.15 2.41 -3.22
CA GLY A 107 0.92 2.18 -3.96
C GLY A 107 0.05 1.14 -3.29
N TYR A 108 -1.28 1.27 -3.41
CA TYR A 108 -2.17 0.21 -2.92
C TYR A 108 -3.42 -0.05 -3.75
N ARG A 109 -3.88 -1.31 -3.66
CA ARG A 109 -5.13 -1.81 -4.23
C ARG A 109 -5.98 -2.35 -3.11
N VAL A 110 -7.26 -1.98 -3.09
CA VAL A 110 -8.24 -2.50 -2.14
C VAL A 110 -9.22 -3.40 -2.86
N GLU A 111 -9.44 -4.57 -2.27
CA GLU A 111 -10.44 -5.56 -2.66
C GLU A 111 -11.35 -5.84 -1.46
N ILE A 112 -12.62 -5.50 -1.56
CA ILE A 112 -13.61 -5.85 -0.54
C ILE A 112 -14.49 -6.96 -1.11
N THR A 113 -14.59 -8.08 -0.39
CA THR A 113 -15.45 -9.20 -0.76
C THR A 113 -16.46 -9.45 0.33
N SER A 114 -17.75 -9.48 -0.04
CA SER A 114 -18.83 -9.88 0.85
C SER A 114 -19.46 -11.18 0.37
N PRO A 115 -19.60 -12.20 1.24
CA PRO A 115 -20.47 -13.33 0.94
C PRO A 115 -21.91 -12.84 0.73
N GLU A 116 -22.60 -13.39 -0.26
CA GLU A 116 -24.00 -13.11 -0.51
C GLU A 116 -24.87 -14.12 0.27
N PHE A 117 -25.63 -13.64 1.26
CA PHE A 117 -26.50 -14.46 2.09
C PHE A 117 -27.96 -14.31 1.65
N TYR A 118 -28.64 -15.45 1.45
CA TYR A 118 -30.09 -15.49 1.27
C TYR A 118 -30.73 -16.28 2.40
N PHE A 119 -31.77 -15.70 2.98
CA PHE A 119 -32.68 -16.41 3.87
C PHE A 119 -33.78 -17.02 3.02
N SER A 120 -33.78 -18.35 2.90
CA SER A 120 -34.89 -19.07 2.27
C SER A 120 -35.82 -19.57 3.36
N THR A 121 -36.99 -18.96 3.50
CA THR A 121 -38.07 -19.47 4.36
C THR A 121 -38.80 -20.60 3.62
N SER A 122 -38.56 -21.85 4.03
CA SER A 122 -39.36 -22.99 3.57
C SER A 122 -40.73 -22.95 4.25
N SER A 123 -41.81 -22.89 3.47
CA SER A 123 -43.18 -22.67 3.95
C SER A 123 -43.79 -23.83 4.73
N ASN A 124 -43.15 -25.00 4.80
CA ASN A 124 -43.86 -26.25 5.13
C ASN A 124 -43.46 -26.96 6.42
N GLN A 125 -42.59 -26.42 7.27
CA GLN A 125 -42.36 -27.03 8.59
C GLN A 125 -41.71 -26.08 9.59
N ILE A 126 -42.10 -26.23 10.86
CA ILE A 126 -41.71 -25.43 12.01
C ILE A 126 -40.17 -25.30 12.09
N THR A 127 -39.72 -24.09 11.75
CA THR A 127 -38.50 -23.38 12.19
C THR A 127 -37.15 -24.08 12.06
N LYS A 128 -36.68 -24.33 10.84
CA LYS A 128 -35.23 -24.40 10.57
C LYS A 128 -34.88 -23.40 9.46
N GLU A 129 -34.44 -22.21 9.86
CA GLU A 129 -33.85 -21.25 8.92
C GLU A 129 -32.55 -21.87 8.38
N THR A 130 -32.55 -22.20 7.10
CA THR A 130 -31.36 -22.70 6.42
C THR A 130 -30.74 -21.53 5.67
N ILE A 131 -29.55 -21.11 6.10
CA ILE A 131 -28.78 -20.07 5.42
C ILE A 131 -28.16 -20.73 4.17
N ILE A 132 -28.61 -20.33 2.99
CA ILE A 132 -27.99 -20.76 1.73
C ILE A 132 -27.04 -19.65 1.30
N VAL A 133 -25.74 -19.96 1.28
CA VAL A 133 -24.70 -19.06 0.79
C VAL A 133 -24.62 -19.25 -0.73
N LYS A 134 -24.86 -18.19 -1.50
CA LYS A 134 -24.61 -18.25 -2.95
C LYS A 134 -23.11 -18.26 -3.21
N LYS A 135 -22.71 -18.86 -4.34
CA LYS A 135 -21.31 -18.91 -4.77
C LYS A 135 -20.78 -17.54 -5.23
N ASP A 136 -21.66 -16.64 -5.64
CA ASP A 136 -21.28 -15.36 -6.20
C ASP A 136 -21.10 -14.34 -5.06
N ASN A 137 -19.85 -13.93 -4.83
CA ASN A 137 -19.52 -12.90 -3.85
C ASN A 137 -19.63 -11.52 -4.50
N GLU A 138 -20.24 -10.56 -3.80
CA GLU A 138 -20.11 -9.16 -4.20
C GLU A 138 -18.67 -8.69 -3.96
N GLN A 139 -18.07 -8.05 -4.97
CA GLN A 139 -16.70 -7.57 -4.92
C GLN A 139 -16.61 -6.10 -5.32
N TRP A 140 -15.91 -5.32 -4.49
CA TRP A 140 -15.55 -3.93 -4.76
C TRP A 140 -14.05 -3.82 -4.88
N ILE A 141 -13.59 -3.19 -5.96
CA ILE A 141 -12.16 -3.03 -6.20
C ILE A 141 -11.86 -1.59 -6.59
N PHE A 142 -10.91 -0.96 -5.89
CA PHE A 142 -10.46 0.41 -6.14
C PHE A 142 -8.99 0.59 -5.73
N GLY A 143 -8.41 1.76 -6.01
CA GLY A 143 -6.99 2.04 -5.78
C GLY A 143 -6.15 1.87 -7.05
N GLN A 144 -4.83 1.82 -6.91
CA GLN A 144 -3.91 1.63 -8.03
C GLN A 144 -4.11 0.26 -8.68
N LYS A 145 -4.34 0.22 -9.99
CA LYS A 145 -4.64 -1.02 -10.72
C LYS A 145 -3.39 -1.82 -11.09
N VAL A 146 -2.25 -1.15 -11.23
CA VAL A 146 -1.01 -1.70 -11.77
C VAL A 146 0.10 -1.33 -10.80
N PHE A 147 1.04 -2.25 -10.59
CA PHE A 147 2.22 -2.03 -9.77
C PHE A 147 3.50 -2.25 -10.56
N SER A 148 4.63 -1.81 -10.01
CA SER A 148 5.97 -2.25 -10.44
C SER A 148 6.07 -3.78 -10.42
N GLU A 149 6.90 -4.35 -11.30
CA GLU A 149 7.17 -5.79 -11.40
C GLU A 149 8.69 -6.03 -11.50
N GLU A 150 9.11 -7.29 -11.37
CA GLU A 150 10.51 -7.73 -11.52
C GLU A 150 11.46 -6.90 -10.63
N ASP A 151 12.60 -6.43 -11.15
CA ASP A 151 13.62 -5.70 -10.38
C ASP A 151 13.13 -4.33 -9.88
N ALA A 152 12.07 -3.77 -10.48
CA ALA A 152 11.50 -2.50 -10.03
C ALA A 152 10.53 -2.65 -8.86
N LEU A 153 10.12 -3.89 -8.52
CA LEU A 153 9.29 -4.17 -7.35
C LEU A 153 10.19 -4.46 -6.15
N GLU A 154 10.32 -3.47 -5.25
CA GLU A 154 11.10 -3.63 -4.03
C GLU A 154 10.38 -4.53 -3.02
N ARG A 155 9.07 -4.30 -2.83
CA ARG A 155 8.29 -5.04 -1.84
C ARG A 155 6.80 -5.04 -2.16
N GLN A 156 6.15 -6.14 -1.87
CA GLN A 156 4.69 -6.24 -1.86
C GLN A 156 4.23 -7.02 -0.62
N THR A 157 3.16 -6.57 0.01
CA THR A 157 2.48 -7.33 1.07
C THR A 157 0.98 -7.29 0.86
N GLU A 158 0.31 -8.28 1.43
CA GLU A 158 -1.14 -8.41 1.39
C GLU A 158 -1.66 -8.50 2.83
N LEU A 159 -2.50 -7.54 3.21
CA LEU A 159 -3.16 -7.54 4.51
C LEU A 159 -4.66 -7.74 4.33
N THR A 160 -5.24 -8.62 5.15
CA THR A 160 -6.69 -8.87 5.14
C THR A 160 -7.29 -8.50 6.49
N PHE A 161 -8.32 -7.65 6.44
CA PHE A 161 -9.03 -7.15 7.62
C PHE A 161 -10.51 -7.55 7.58
N PRO A 162 -11.10 -7.98 8.70
CA PRO A 162 -12.55 -8.15 8.79
C PRO A 162 -13.23 -6.77 8.87
N VAL A 163 -14.29 -6.58 8.07
CA VAL A 163 -15.07 -5.34 8.05
C VAL A 163 -16.57 -5.67 8.03
N VAL A 164 -17.40 -4.68 8.34
CA VAL A 164 -18.87 -4.80 8.25
C VAL A 164 -19.38 -3.74 7.29
N ILE A 165 -20.22 -4.12 6.34
CA ILE A 165 -20.84 -3.21 5.38
C ILE A 165 -22.26 -2.90 5.83
N PHE A 166 -22.55 -1.63 6.05
CA PHE A 166 -23.87 -1.09 6.31
C PHE A 166 -24.61 -0.85 4.99
N TYR A 167 -25.72 -1.56 4.79
CA TYR A 167 -26.61 -1.38 3.64
C TYR A 167 -27.81 -0.50 3.99
N SER A 168 -28.40 -0.72 5.16
CA SER A 168 -29.57 0.00 5.66
C SER A 168 -29.70 -0.23 7.17
N MET A 169 -30.63 0.47 7.83
CA MET A 169 -30.82 0.42 9.29
C MET A 169 -30.90 -1.02 9.87
N ASN A 170 -31.43 -1.96 9.10
CA ASN A 170 -31.64 -3.35 9.54
C ASN A 170 -30.72 -4.36 8.82
N LYS A 171 -29.73 -3.89 8.06
CA LYS A 171 -28.90 -4.75 7.21
C LYS A 171 -27.42 -4.40 7.29
N TYR A 172 -26.70 -5.26 8.00
CA TYR A 172 -25.25 -5.27 8.12
C TYR A 172 -24.73 -6.59 7.56
N ILE A 173 -23.71 -6.55 6.69
CA ILE A 173 -23.12 -7.75 6.12
C ILE A 173 -21.64 -7.82 6.49
N PRO A 174 -21.16 -8.93 7.10
CA PRO A 174 -19.73 -9.12 7.32
C PRO A 174 -19.01 -9.30 5.99
N ALA A 175 -17.85 -8.68 5.84
CA ALA A 175 -17.03 -8.74 4.65
C ALA A 175 -15.54 -8.81 5.01
N LYS A 176 -14.70 -9.03 3.99
CA LYS A 176 -13.25 -8.98 4.12
C LYS A 176 -12.71 -7.86 3.24
N MET A 177 -11.85 -7.03 3.79
CA MET A 177 -11.08 -6.03 3.06
C MET A 177 -9.64 -6.53 2.92
N LYS A 178 -9.23 -6.83 1.70
CA LYS A 178 -7.86 -7.13 1.31
C LYS A 178 -7.20 -5.87 0.78
N ILE A 179 -6.04 -5.53 1.29
CA ILE A 179 -5.20 -4.42 0.82
C ILE A 179 -3.90 -5.03 0.30
N ILE A 180 -3.68 -4.91 -1.01
CA ILE A 180 -2.40 -5.21 -1.65
C ILE A 180 -1.59 -3.91 -1.61
N PHE A 181 -0.50 -3.90 -0.87
CA PHE A 181 0.34 -2.74 -0.64
C PHE A 181 1.71 -2.98 -1.30
N SER A 182 2.20 -2.00 -2.07
CA SER A 182 3.36 -2.16 -2.95
C SER A 182 4.34 -0.99 -2.83
N SER A 183 5.63 -1.29 -2.84
CA SER A 183 6.74 -0.34 -2.98
C SER A 183 7.54 -0.74 -4.20
N GLY A 184 7.72 0.20 -5.12
CA GLY A 184 8.52 0.00 -6.32
C GLY A 184 8.77 1.32 -7.03
N ASP A 185 9.55 1.26 -8.10
CA ASP A 185 9.99 2.44 -8.84
C ASP A 185 8.79 3.24 -9.38
N LEU A 186 7.78 2.56 -9.92
CA LEU A 186 6.60 3.19 -10.50
C LEU A 186 5.75 3.88 -9.43
N GLU A 187 5.54 3.24 -8.28
CA GLU A 187 4.78 3.79 -7.15
C GLU A 187 5.47 5.02 -6.57
N LYS A 188 6.79 4.96 -6.36
CA LYS A 188 7.57 6.08 -5.83
C LYS A 188 7.53 7.27 -6.79
N LEU A 189 7.66 7.02 -8.10
CA LEU A 189 7.57 8.06 -9.12
C LEU A 189 6.17 8.67 -9.21
N SER A 190 5.12 7.85 -9.30
CA SER A 190 3.75 8.37 -9.38
C SER A 190 3.42 9.23 -8.17
N SER A 191 3.77 8.75 -6.98
CA SER A 191 3.48 9.46 -5.73
C SER A 191 4.32 10.73 -5.60
N PHE A 192 5.59 10.72 -6.05
CA PHE A 192 6.39 11.95 -6.15
C PHE A 192 5.74 13.01 -7.04
N ILE A 193 5.22 12.62 -8.21
CA ILE A 193 4.54 13.52 -9.14
C ILE A 193 3.26 14.09 -8.52
N ASP A 194 2.41 13.22 -7.96
CA ASP A 194 1.13 13.62 -7.39
C ASP A 194 1.29 14.50 -6.14
N ARG A 195 2.28 14.23 -5.29
CA ARG A 195 2.65 15.12 -4.18
C ARG A 195 3.13 16.49 -4.68
N SER A 196 4.02 16.50 -5.67
CA SER A 196 4.54 17.73 -6.29
C SER A 196 3.43 18.55 -6.96
N CYS A 197 2.35 17.89 -7.38
CA CYS A 197 1.19 18.57 -7.95
C CYS A 197 0.42 19.40 -6.92
N ASN A 198 0.36 18.92 -5.68
CA ASN A 198 -0.39 19.58 -4.61
C ASN A 198 0.49 20.47 -3.72
N SER A 199 1.82 20.33 -3.78
CA SER A 199 2.73 21.18 -3.01
C SER A 199 2.94 22.55 -3.67
N LEU A 200 3.01 23.59 -2.85
CA LEU A 200 3.48 24.92 -3.24
C LEU A 200 4.98 25.00 -2.93
N GLY A 201 5.81 24.26 -3.69
CA GLY A 201 7.24 24.23 -3.41
C GLY A 201 8.05 23.34 -4.31
N PHE A 202 9.32 23.20 -3.91
CA PHE A 202 10.25 22.24 -4.49
C PHE A 202 10.19 20.95 -3.69
N ASP A 203 9.97 19.82 -4.37
CA ASP A 203 10.15 18.49 -3.79
C ASP A 203 11.38 17.84 -4.43
N HIS A 204 11.99 16.92 -3.70
CA HIS A 204 13.20 16.21 -4.12
C HIS A 204 13.11 14.74 -3.72
N ILE A 205 13.51 13.86 -4.64
CA ILE A 205 13.62 12.43 -4.39
C ILE A 205 14.87 11.87 -5.06
N GLU A 206 15.53 10.96 -4.37
CA GLU A 206 16.57 10.11 -4.94
C GLU A 206 15.97 8.72 -5.17
N ILE A 207 16.11 8.21 -6.39
CA ILE A 207 15.47 6.96 -6.79
C ILE A 207 16.34 6.19 -7.77
N GLU A 208 16.44 4.89 -7.57
CA GLU A 208 16.97 3.96 -8.55
C GLU A 208 15.85 3.55 -9.49
N ILE A 209 16.05 3.70 -10.79
CA ILE A 209 15.08 3.34 -11.83
C ILE A 209 15.63 2.16 -12.61
N HIS A 210 14.94 1.02 -12.56
CA HIS A 210 15.38 -0.22 -13.19
C HIS A 210 14.99 -0.33 -14.66
N TYR A 211 13.94 0.39 -15.09
CA TYR A 211 13.41 0.32 -16.46
C TYR A 211 13.05 1.70 -17.01
N PRO A 212 13.06 1.90 -18.34
CA PRO A 212 12.73 3.19 -18.94
C PRO A 212 11.34 3.70 -18.57
N VAL A 213 11.23 4.99 -18.30
CA VAL A 213 10.00 5.67 -17.85
C VAL A 213 9.62 6.79 -18.79
N TYR A 214 8.33 6.90 -19.10
CA TYR A 214 7.80 7.95 -19.96
C TYR A 214 6.37 8.36 -19.56
N LEU A 215 5.95 9.55 -20.00
CA LEU A 215 4.57 10.01 -19.83
C LEU A 215 3.71 9.67 -21.05
N LEU A 216 2.43 9.34 -20.81
CA LEU A 216 1.43 9.07 -21.84
C LEU A 216 0.19 9.98 -21.63
N ASN A 217 -0.57 10.22 -22.69
CA ASN A 217 -1.82 11.00 -22.68
C ASN A 217 -1.65 12.39 -22.05
N ASN A 218 -0.69 13.16 -22.55
CA ASN A 218 -0.36 14.52 -22.06
C ASN A 218 -0.06 14.55 -20.55
N GLY A 219 0.65 13.53 -20.04
CA GLY A 219 1.02 13.45 -18.63
C GLY A 219 -0.07 12.93 -17.71
N LYS A 220 -1.18 12.37 -18.23
CA LYS A 220 -2.19 11.73 -17.37
C LYS A 220 -1.79 10.35 -16.86
N TYR A 221 -0.80 9.73 -17.49
CA TYR A 221 -0.25 8.44 -17.07
C TYR A 221 1.27 8.50 -17.05
N ILE A 222 1.87 7.90 -16.03
CA ILE A 222 3.29 7.54 -16.02
C ILE A 222 3.41 6.05 -16.32
N CYS A 223 4.27 5.71 -17.28
CA CYS A 223 4.43 4.36 -17.77
C CYS A 223 5.89 3.92 -17.65
N MET A 224 6.08 2.64 -17.35
CA MET A 224 7.39 2.01 -17.28
C MET A 224 7.43 0.80 -18.22
N LYS A 225 8.54 0.67 -18.96
CA LYS A 225 8.73 -0.35 -20.00
C LYS A 225 9.34 -1.62 -19.44
N PHE A 226 8.51 -2.61 -19.10
CA PHE A 226 8.98 -3.92 -18.66
C PHE A 226 9.19 -4.90 -19.82
N PRO A 227 9.98 -5.98 -19.64
CA PRO A 227 10.16 -7.00 -20.66
C PRO A 227 8.85 -7.65 -21.16
N LYS A 228 7.83 -7.74 -20.29
CA LYS A 228 6.52 -8.34 -20.59
C LYS A 228 5.48 -7.33 -21.10
N GLY A 229 5.88 -6.08 -21.32
CA GLY A 229 5.02 -4.99 -21.79
C GLY A 229 4.92 -3.83 -20.80
N ASP A 230 4.31 -2.75 -21.26
CA ASP A 230 4.30 -1.50 -20.51
C ASP A 230 3.24 -1.52 -19.40
N LYS A 231 3.61 -0.94 -18.26
CA LYS A 231 2.73 -0.80 -17.09
C LYS A 231 2.56 0.69 -16.82
N CYS A 232 1.32 1.14 -16.79
CA CYS A 232 0.98 2.55 -16.66
C CYS A 232 0.12 2.79 -15.43
N GLN A 233 0.51 3.78 -14.62
CA GLN A 233 -0.29 4.29 -13.52
C GLN A 233 -0.88 5.65 -13.89
N LYS A 234 -2.16 5.82 -13.55
CA LYS A 234 -2.87 7.08 -13.75
C LYS A 234 -2.47 8.05 -12.65
N LEU A 235 -2.08 9.25 -13.04
CA LEU A 235 -1.71 10.32 -12.13
C LEU A 235 -2.96 11.11 -11.70
N LEU A 236 -3.00 11.53 -10.44
CA LEU A 236 -4.05 12.40 -9.90
C LEU A 236 -3.85 13.87 -10.26
N CYS A 237 -2.70 14.21 -10.84
CA CYS A 237 -2.36 15.57 -11.17
C CYS A 237 -3.18 16.17 -12.34
N ASP A 238 -3.72 17.37 -12.11
CA ASP A 238 -4.43 18.16 -13.13
C ASP A 238 -3.57 19.22 -13.82
N LYS A 239 -2.36 19.47 -13.31
CA LYS A 239 -1.38 20.39 -13.91
C LYS A 239 -0.72 19.75 -15.15
N GLU A 240 -0.22 20.59 -16.05
CA GLU A 240 0.64 20.12 -17.14
C GLU A 240 1.97 19.62 -16.56
N ILE A 241 2.41 18.43 -16.94
CA ILE A 241 3.66 17.84 -16.45
C ILE A 241 4.72 17.88 -17.56
N GLU A 242 5.78 18.65 -17.33
CA GLU A 242 7.05 18.55 -18.07
C GLU A 242 7.94 17.52 -17.39
N PHE A 243 8.09 16.36 -18.02
CA PHE A 243 8.98 15.29 -17.58
C PHE A 243 9.89 14.90 -18.73
N ASN A 244 11.20 15.00 -18.51
CA ASN A 244 12.17 14.41 -19.42
C ASN A 244 12.14 12.91 -19.21
N ASN A 245 11.70 12.16 -20.21
CA ASN A 245 11.65 10.70 -20.15
C ASN A 245 12.99 10.13 -19.67
N ILE A 246 12.92 9.06 -18.88
CA ILE A 246 14.09 8.34 -18.38
C ILE A 246 14.32 7.17 -19.34
N GLU A 247 15.32 7.28 -20.22
CA GLU A 247 15.57 6.26 -21.25
C GLU A 247 16.43 5.09 -20.77
N LYS A 248 17.24 5.31 -19.72
CA LYS A 248 18.23 4.34 -19.24
C LYS A 248 18.03 4.04 -17.77
N PRO A 249 18.20 2.78 -17.34
CA PRO A 249 18.23 2.45 -15.91
C PRO A 249 19.38 3.16 -15.20
N GLY A 250 19.21 3.47 -13.91
CA GLY A 250 20.24 4.08 -13.07
C GLY A 250 19.69 4.85 -11.87
N TYR A 251 20.60 5.49 -11.13
CA TYR A 251 20.26 6.37 -10.01
C TYR A 251 19.97 7.79 -10.51
N TYR A 252 18.82 8.33 -10.11
CA TYR A 252 18.35 9.66 -10.49
C TYR A 252 18.06 10.53 -9.26
N SER A 253 18.33 11.83 -9.40
CA SER A 253 18.04 12.84 -8.39
C SER A 253 16.96 13.77 -8.95
N LEU A 254 15.70 13.43 -8.72
CA LEU A 254 14.58 14.13 -9.33
C LEU A 254 14.18 15.33 -8.46
N LYS A 255 14.05 16.49 -9.09
CA LYS A 255 13.55 17.72 -8.48
C LYS A 255 12.30 18.17 -9.18
N SER A 256 11.28 18.51 -8.42
CA SER A 256 10.05 19.10 -8.96
C SER A 256 10.00 20.59 -8.62
N ASN A 257 9.45 21.38 -9.54
CA ASN A 257 9.05 22.76 -9.28
C ASN A 257 7.62 22.96 -9.80
N SER A 258 6.72 23.29 -8.89
CA SER A 258 5.30 23.50 -9.18
C SER A 258 5.01 25.00 -9.28
N GLN A 259 4.82 25.50 -10.51
CA GLN A 259 4.53 26.92 -10.78
C GLN A 259 3.46 27.06 -11.88
N ASN A 260 2.53 28.01 -11.72
CA ASN A 260 1.62 28.45 -12.80
C ASN A 260 0.92 27.31 -13.56
N ASN A 261 0.27 26.41 -12.82
CA ASN A 261 -0.47 25.25 -13.36
C ASN A 261 0.40 24.21 -14.10
N LYS A 262 1.71 24.22 -13.83
CA LYS A 262 2.69 23.35 -14.48
C LYS A 262 3.66 22.77 -13.45
N ILE A 263 4.06 21.52 -13.66
CA ILE A 263 5.10 20.86 -12.87
C ILE A 263 6.23 20.52 -13.80
N LYS A 264 7.43 20.97 -13.46
CA LYS A 264 8.64 20.57 -14.16
C LYS A 264 9.44 19.62 -13.30
N ILE A 265 9.75 18.45 -13.85
CA ILE A 265 10.55 17.42 -13.20
C ILE A 265 11.88 17.32 -13.94
N ILE A 266 12.96 17.53 -13.20
CA ILE A 266 14.33 17.54 -13.72
C ILE A 266 15.09 16.43 -12.99
N GLY A 267 15.72 15.54 -13.76
CA GLY A 267 16.55 14.44 -13.26
C GLY A 267 17.96 14.50 -13.80
#